data_AF-A0A7C3GJS7-F1
#
_entry.id   AF-A0A7C3GJS7-F1
#
_cell.length_a   1.000
_cell.length_b   1.000
_cell.length_c   1.000
_cell.angle_alpha   90.00
_cell.angle_beta   90.00
_cell.angle_gamma   90.00
#
_symmetry.space_group_name_H-M   'P 1'
#
loop_
_entity.id
_entity.type
_entity.pdbx_description
1 polymer ?
#
loop_
_entity_poly.entity_id
_entity_poly.type
_entity_poly.pdbx_seq_one_letter_code
_entity_poly.pdbx_strand_id
1 'polypeptide(L)'
;MKIEFLETIKAVDGVLFHIEYHQRRYEAVLRSYGIKEKIELTEILDAPKEGLYRCRVVYDLEGNITCSYHPYTKRQISRLKLLHADELEYSKKYANREALDALFAQRESCDDILIVKNGLLCDTTIANIALFDTKEWVTPKRPLL
;
A
#
# COMPACT_ATOMS: atom_id res chain seq x y z
N MET A 1 2.96 -6.93 -21.37
CA MET A 1 2.13 -7.08 -20.16
C MET A 1 2.12 -5.71 -19.49
N LYS A 2 0.94 -5.16 -19.23
CA LYS A 2 0.78 -3.79 -18.71
C LYS A 2 1.17 -3.76 -17.23
N ILE A 3 2.09 -2.88 -16.84
CA ILE A 3 2.50 -2.73 -15.43
C ILE A 3 1.60 -1.69 -14.79
N GLU A 4 0.90 -2.11 -13.75
CA GLU A 4 -0.03 -1.25 -13.00
C GLU A 4 0.41 -1.10 -11.55
N PHE A 5 0.21 0.10 -11.02
CA PHE A 5 0.50 0.49 -9.66
C PHE A 5 -0.79 0.90 -8.95
N LEU A 6 -0.73 0.92 -7.63
CA LEU A 6 -1.89 1.08 -6.79
C LEU A 6 -1.64 2.12 -5.69
N GLU A 7 -2.53 3.10 -5.58
CA GLU A 7 -2.71 3.90 -4.39
C GLU A 7 -4.00 3.57 -3.66
N THR A 8 -3.96 3.70 -2.33
CA THR A 8 -5.09 3.41 -1.46
C THR A 8 -5.15 4.49 -0.40
N ILE A 9 -6.11 5.39 -0.56
CA ILE A 9 -6.20 6.66 0.15
C ILE A 9 -7.44 6.59 1.04
N LYS A 10 -7.29 7.00 2.31
CA LYS A 10 -8.43 7.10 3.22
C LYS A 10 -9.22 8.36 2.86
N ALA A 11 -10.52 8.21 2.65
CA ALA A 11 -11.46 9.31 2.44
C ALA A 11 -12.48 9.34 3.58
N VAL A 12 -12.68 10.49 4.22
CA VAL A 12 -13.69 10.67 5.28
C VAL A 12 -14.41 11.98 5.03
N ASP A 13 -15.73 11.93 4.91
CA ASP A 13 -16.60 13.12 4.84
C ASP A 13 -16.07 14.20 3.87
N GLY A 14 -15.74 13.79 2.64
CA GLY A 14 -15.21 14.67 1.59
C GLY A 14 -13.71 14.98 1.66
N VAL A 15 -12.99 14.47 2.66
CA VAL A 15 -11.56 14.75 2.87
C VAL A 15 -10.69 13.55 2.51
N LEU A 16 -9.71 13.76 1.62
CA LEU A 16 -8.65 12.79 1.31
C LEU A 16 -7.48 12.95 2.29
N PHE A 17 -7.16 11.89 3.03
CA PHE A 17 -6.08 11.92 4.02
C PHE A 17 -4.73 11.63 3.41
N HIS A 18 -3.71 12.37 3.83
CA HIS A 18 -2.30 12.19 3.45
C HIS A 18 -2.05 12.20 1.93
N ILE A 19 -2.88 12.94 1.19
CA ILE A 19 -2.84 12.98 -0.28
C ILE A 19 -1.46 13.36 -0.83
N GLU A 20 -0.73 14.24 -0.15
CA GLU A 20 0.64 14.63 -0.52
C GLU A 20 1.63 13.45 -0.52
N TYR A 21 1.48 12.49 0.40
CA TYR A 21 2.34 11.30 0.44
C TYR A 21 2.01 10.34 -0.69
N HIS A 22 0.72 10.24 -1.04
CA HIS A 22 0.27 9.46 -2.19
C HIS A 22 0.78 10.07 -3.51
N GLN A 23 0.67 11.40 -3.67
CA GLN A 23 1.23 12.13 -4.80
C GLN A 23 2.74 11.88 -4.94
N ARG A 24 3.50 12.03 -3.85
CA ARG A 24 4.96 11.82 -3.85
C ARG A 24 5.35 10.40 -4.25
N ARG A 25 4.61 9.37 -3.79
CA ARG A 25 4.87 7.97 -4.15
C ARG A 25 4.52 7.71 -5.62
N TYR A 26 3.37 8.20 -6.09
CA TYR A 26 2.98 8.14 -7.50
C TYR A 26 4.06 8.74 -8.41
N GLU A 27 4.50 9.95 -8.12
CA GLU A 27 5.55 10.60 -8.89
C GLU A 27 6.91 9.89 -8.78
N ALA A 28 7.25 9.33 -7.60
CA ALA A 28 8.49 8.58 -7.44
C ALA A 28 8.52 7.35 -8.34
N VAL A 29 7.37 6.67 -8.51
CA VAL A 29 7.24 5.59 -9.48
C VAL A 29 7.47 6.11 -10.90
N LEU A 30 6.76 7.16 -11.33
CA LEU A 30 6.92 7.72 -12.69
C LEU A 30 8.37 8.15 -12.98
N ARG A 31 8.99 8.87 -12.03
CA ARG A 31 10.40 9.29 -12.13
C ARG A 31 11.35 8.10 -12.26
N SER A 32 11.08 6.97 -11.59
CA SER A 32 11.90 5.77 -11.71
C SER A 32 11.87 5.13 -13.11
N TYR A 33 10.87 5.48 -13.94
CA TYR A 33 10.75 5.11 -15.35
C TYR A 33 11.08 6.26 -16.31
N GLY A 34 11.61 7.39 -15.82
CA GLY A 34 11.98 8.55 -16.64
C GLY A 34 10.80 9.40 -17.14
N ILE A 35 9.59 9.15 -16.64
CA ILE A 35 8.38 9.89 -17.00
C ILE A 35 8.33 11.19 -16.18
N LYS A 36 8.09 12.31 -16.85
CA LYS A 36 8.04 13.65 -16.23
C LYS A 36 6.62 14.18 -16.11
N GLU A 37 5.79 13.82 -17.07
CA GLU A 37 4.38 14.14 -17.12
C GLU A 37 3.69 13.47 -15.93
N LYS A 38 2.96 14.28 -15.16
CA LYS A 38 2.23 13.83 -13.98
C LYS A 38 0.88 14.51 -13.93
N ILE A 39 -0.04 13.85 -13.26
CA ILE A 39 -1.33 14.41 -12.91
C ILE A 39 -1.31 14.70 -11.41
N GLU A 40 -1.90 15.83 -11.02
CA GLU A 40 -2.12 16.11 -9.61
C GLU A 40 -3.33 15.30 -9.14
N LEU A 41 -3.13 14.36 -8.21
CA LEU A 41 -4.18 13.45 -7.74
C LEU A 41 -5.38 14.22 -7.17
N THR A 42 -5.16 15.40 -6.59
CA THR A 42 -6.23 16.27 -6.08
C THR A 42 -7.17 16.80 -7.17
N GLU A 43 -6.73 16.87 -8.43
CA GLU A 43 -7.56 17.35 -9.54
C GLU A 43 -8.52 16.28 -10.08
N ILE A 44 -8.20 15.01 -9.88
CA ILE A 44 -8.96 13.88 -10.41
C ILE A 44 -9.75 13.10 -9.35
N LEU A 45 -9.47 13.35 -8.07
CA LEU A 45 -10.13 12.66 -6.95
C LEU A 45 -11.20 13.53 -6.30
N ASP A 46 -12.45 13.09 -6.37
CA ASP A 46 -13.56 13.65 -5.61
C ASP A 46 -14.05 12.66 -4.54
N ALA A 47 -13.71 12.94 -3.27
CA ALA A 47 -14.08 12.07 -2.16
C ALA A 47 -15.60 12.14 -1.86
N PRO A 48 -16.24 11.00 -1.56
CA PRO A 48 -17.63 10.97 -1.08
C PRO A 48 -17.82 11.90 0.12
N LYS A 49 -18.91 12.69 0.10
CA LYS A 49 -19.15 13.77 1.08
C LYS A 49 -19.50 13.30 2.49
N GLU A 50 -19.96 12.06 2.64
CA GLU A 50 -20.33 11.47 3.93
C GLU A 50 -19.82 10.03 4.01
N GLY A 51 -19.30 9.65 5.18
CA GLY A 51 -18.87 8.30 5.50
C GLY A 51 -17.37 8.04 5.32
N LEU A 52 -16.97 6.82 5.67
CA LEU A 52 -15.59 6.34 5.61
C LEU A 52 -15.38 5.46 4.39
N TYR A 53 -14.51 5.89 3.48
CA TYR A 53 -14.23 5.21 2.23
C TYR A 53 -12.74 4.91 2.06
N ARG A 54 -12.47 3.85 1.32
CA ARG A 54 -11.19 3.54 0.71
C ARG A 54 -11.24 4.01 -0.74
N CYS A 55 -10.52 5.08 -1.05
CA CYS A 55 -10.27 5.51 -2.41
C CYS A 55 -9.13 4.65 -3.00
N ARG A 56 -9.42 3.94 -4.09
CA ARG A 56 -8.49 3.07 -4.78
C ARG A 56 -8.16 3.70 -6.12
N VAL A 57 -6.89 4.06 -6.31
CA VAL A 57 -6.38 4.66 -7.55
C VAL A 57 -5.42 3.67 -8.20
N VAL A 58 -5.68 3.29 -9.44
CA VAL A 58 -4.76 2.47 -10.24
C VAL A 58 -4.29 3.25 -11.43
N TYR A 59 -3.00 3.17 -11.68
CA TYR A 59 -2.36 3.87 -12.77
C TYR A 59 -1.27 3.02 -13.43
N ASP A 60 -0.93 3.37 -14.66
CA ASP A 60 0.14 2.75 -15.42
C ASP A 60 1.19 3.79 -15.88
N LEU A 61 2.12 3.35 -16.73
CA LEU A 61 3.18 4.17 -17.30
C LEU A 61 2.76 4.89 -18.60
N GLU A 62 1.59 4.59 -19.14
CA GLU A 62 1.02 5.21 -20.35
C GLU A 62 0.14 6.43 -20.01
N GLY A 63 -0.06 6.70 -18.72
CA GLY A 63 -0.85 7.82 -18.23
C GLY A 63 -2.32 7.49 -17.98
N ASN A 64 -2.75 6.23 -18.08
CA ASN A 64 -4.11 5.87 -17.71
C ASN A 64 -4.24 5.80 -16.19
N ILE A 65 -5.30 6.42 -15.65
CA ILE A 65 -5.61 6.41 -14.21
C ILE A 65 -7.09 6.06 -14.02
N THR A 66 -7.37 5.08 -13.16
CA THR A 66 -8.73 4.70 -12.75
C THR A 66 -8.90 4.88 -11.25
N CYS A 67 -9.99 5.54 -10.85
CA CYS A 67 -10.31 5.79 -9.45
C CYS A 67 -11.63 5.11 -9.07
N SER A 68 -11.69 4.53 -7.87
CA SER A 68 -12.92 3.93 -7.33
C SER A 68 -13.00 4.11 -5.82
N TYR A 69 -14.22 4.25 -5.29
CA TYR A 69 -14.47 4.45 -3.87
C TYR A 69 -15.26 3.27 -3.31
N HIS A 70 -14.78 2.74 -2.19
CA HIS A 70 -15.37 1.57 -1.53
C HIS A 70 -15.65 1.90 -0.07
N PRO A 71 -16.88 1.71 0.45
CA PRO A 71 -17.13 1.83 1.88
C PRO A 71 -16.11 1.00 2.66
N TYR A 72 -15.52 1.59 3.69
CA TYR A 72 -14.43 0.97 4.43
C TYR A 72 -14.84 0.63 5.85
N THR A 73 -14.72 -0.66 6.17
CA THR A 73 -14.78 -1.16 7.54
C THR A 73 -13.37 -1.52 7.98
N LYS A 74 -12.93 -0.98 9.12
CA LYS A 74 -11.61 -1.26 9.67
C LYS A 74 -11.51 -2.75 10.04
N ARG A 75 -10.48 -3.42 9.54
CA ARG A 75 -10.17 -4.79 9.93
C ARG A 75 -9.49 -4.79 11.30
N GLN A 76 -9.88 -5.74 12.15
CA GLN A 76 -9.17 -6.01 13.39
C GLN A 76 -8.04 -7.00 13.10
N ILE A 77 -6.81 -6.60 13.39
CA ILE A 77 -5.61 -7.44 13.25
C ILE A 77 -5.07 -7.63 14.66
N SER A 78 -5.02 -8.88 15.10
CA SER A 78 -4.64 -9.29 16.45
C SER A 78 -3.52 -10.33 16.46
N ARG A 79 -3.42 -11.13 15.39
CA ARG A 79 -2.42 -12.19 15.25
C ARG A 79 -1.76 -12.10 13.87
N LEU A 80 -0.44 -12.14 13.87
CA LEU A 80 0.38 -12.17 12.66
C LEU A 80 1.17 -13.47 12.63
N LYS A 81 1.15 -14.18 11.49
CA LYS A 81 2.04 -15.32 11.28
C LYS A 81 3.35 -14.86 10.67
N LEU A 82 4.47 -15.17 11.33
CA LEU A 82 5.80 -14.88 10.79
C LEU A 82 6.10 -15.79 9.60
N LEU A 83 6.48 -15.22 8.46
CA LEU A 83 6.83 -15.96 7.24
C LEU A 83 8.13 -15.43 6.61
N HIS A 84 9.00 -16.33 6.19
CA HIS A 84 10.23 -16.00 5.45
C HIS A 84 9.93 -15.94 3.94
N ALA A 85 10.35 -14.86 3.29
CA ALA A 85 10.08 -14.61 1.87
C ALA A 85 11.26 -13.90 1.19
N ASP A 86 12.42 -14.54 1.16
CA ASP A 86 13.67 -13.96 0.65
C ASP A 86 13.60 -13.60 -0.85
N GLU A 87 12.79 -14.33 -1.61
CA GLU A 87 12.56 -14.14 -3.05
C GLU A 87 11.39 -13.19 -3.40
N LEU A 88 10.72 -12.59 -2.40
CA LEU A 88 9.57 -11.72 -2.64
C LEU A 88 10.00 -10.39 -3.28
N GLU A 89 9.61 -10.15 -4.52
CA GLU A 89 9.82 -8.88 -5.21
C GLU A 89 8.57 -8.00 -5.18
N TYR A 90 8.61 -6.96 -4.33
CA TYR A 90 7.53 -5.99 -4.19
C TYR A 90 8.08 -4.58 -3.88
N SER A 91 9.06 -4.12 -4.66
CA SER A 91 9.77 -2.84 -4.46
C SER A 91 8.94 -1.58 -4.77
N LYS A 92 7.73 -1.75 -5.30
CA LYS A 92 6.76 -0.69 -5.55
C LYS A 92 5.38 -1.24 -5.17
N LYS A 93 4.44 -0.33 -4.96
CA LYS A 93 3.06 -0.69 -4.65
C LYS A 93 2.31 -1.13 -5.93
N TYR A 94 2.65 -2.31 -6.44
CA TYR A 94 2.05 -2.88 -7.64
C TYR A 94 0.57 -3.24 -7.42
N ALA A 95 -0.22 -3.09 -8.47
CA ALA A 95 -1.62 -3.53 -8.47
C ALA A 95 -1.75 -5.05 -8.54
N ASN A 96 -0.85 -5.73 -9.26
CA ASN A 96 -0.68 -7.18 -9.15
C ASN A 96 -0.08 -7.50 -7.78
N ARG A 97 -0.78 -8.31 -7.00
CA ARG A 97 -0.41 -8.74 -5.64
C ARG A 97 -0.31 -10.26 -5.51
N GLU A 98 -0.25 -11.01 -6.61
CA GLU A 98 -0.28 -12.49 -6.61
C GLU A 98 0.77 -13.10 -5.65
N ALA A 99 2.00 -12.57 -5.64
CA ALA A 99 3.05 -13.04 -4.74
C ALA A 99 2.73 -12.77 -3.25
N LEU A 100 2.19 -11.59 -2.94
CA LEU A 100 1.74 -11.26 -1.58
C LEU A 100 0.52 -12.09 -1.17
N ASP A 101 -0.41 -12.32 -2.09
CA ASP A 101 -1.63 -13.09 -1.85
C ASP A 101 -1.31 -14.57 -1.63
N ALA A 102 -0.31 -15.11 -2.35
CA ALA A 102 0.21 -16.46 -2.13
C ALA A 102 0.88 -16.62 -0.75
N LEU A 103 1.58 -15.60 -0.25
CA LEU A 103 2.10 -15.58 1.12
C LEU A 103 0.97 -15.44 2.15
N PHE A 104 0.01 -14.55 1.89
CA PHE A 104 -1.15 -14.33 2.76
C PHE A 104 -2.01 -15.59 2.92
N ALA A 105 -2.09 -16.45 1.90
CA ALA A 105 -2.77 -17.74 1.98
C ALA A 105 -2.16 -18.68 3.04
N GLN A 106 -0.88 -18.48 3.41
CA GLN A 106 -0.16 -19.31 4.39
C GLN A 106 -0.33 -18.85 5.84
N ARG A 107 -1.14 -17.81 6.10
CA ARG A 107 -1.36 -17.21 7.44
C ARG A 107 -2.04 -18.13 8.47
N GLU A 108 -2.61 -19.24 8.02
CA GLU A 108 -3.42 -20.15 8.86
C GLU A 108 -4.57 -19.41 9.58
N SER A 109 -4.64 -19.51 10.90
CA SER A 109 -5.66 -18.87 11.75
C SER A 109 -5.31 -17.43 12.14
N CYS A 110 -4.20 -16.88 11.64
CA CYS A 110 -3.82 -15.48 11.88
C CYS A 110 -4.57 -14.52 10.94
N ASP A 111 -4.61 -13.25 11.33
CA ASP A 111 -5.34 -12.20 10.61
C ASP A 111 -4.56 -11.69 9.38
N ASP A 112 -3.24 -11.69 9.47
CA ASP A 112 -2.28 -11.34 8.41
C ASP A 112 -0.95 -12.06 8.68
N ILE A 113 0.07 -11.78 7.87
CA ILE A 113 1.43 -12.30 8.03
C ILE A 113 2.39 -11.17 8.39
N LEU A 114 3.51 -11.52 9.01
CA LEU A 114 4.65 -10.65 9.21
C LEU A 114 5.80 -11.19 8.36
N ILE A 115 6.22 -10.42 7.36
CA ILE A 115 7.19 -10.87 6.36
C ILE A 115 8.61 -10.63 6.90
N VAL A 116 9.42 -11.68 6.82
CA VAL A 116 10.87 -11.66 7.04
C VAL A 116 11.55 -11.82 5.69
N LYS A 117 12.39 -10.86 5.30
CA LYS A 117 13.19 -10.93 4.07
C LYS A 117 14.67 -10.74 4.43
N ASN A 118 15.51 -11.68 4.03
CA ASN A 118 16.95 -11.72 4.32
C ASN A 118 17.26 -11.60 5.82
N GLY A 119 16.47 -12.31 6.65
CA GLY A 119 16.59 -12.28 8.11
C GLY A 119 16.13 -10.98 8.79
N LEU A 120 15.54 -10.03 8.06
CA LEU A 120 15.04 -8.76 8.59
C LEU A 120 13.51 -8.74 8.60
N LEU A 121 12.93 -8.18 9.66
CA LEU A 121 11.51 -7.84 9.68
C LEU A 121 11.25 -6.75 8.64
N CYS A 122 10.20 -6.94 7.83
CA CYS A 122 9.74 -5.96 6.86
C CYS A 122 8.31 -5.52 7.21
N ASP A 123 7.32 -6.04 6.51
CA ASP A 123 5.94 -5.53 6.53
C ASP A 123 4.92 -6.66 6.69
N THR A 124 3.65 -6.29 6.82
CA THR A 124 2.54 -7.21 6.56
C THR A 124 2.14 -7.16 5.09
N THR A 125 1.11 -7.91 4.68
CA THR A 125 0.66 -7.87 3.28
C THR A 125 0.05 -6.52 2.88
N ILE A 126 -0.36 -5.69 3.83
CA ILE A 126 -1.07 -4.42 3.55
C ILE A 126 -0.53 -3.20 4.29
N ALA A 127 0.38 -3.36 5.25
CA ALA A 127 0.87 -2.27 6.07
C ALA A 127 2.34 -2.46 6.47
N ASN A 128 3.07 -1.35 6.62
CA ASN A 128 4.33 -1.37 7.35
C ASN A 128 4.09 -1.68 8.83
N ILE A 129 5.12 -2.16 9.53
CA ILE A 129 5.05 -2.41 10.98
C ILE A 129 5.69 -1.27 11.77
N ALA A 130 5.19 -1.10 13.00
CA ALA A 130 5.85 -0.35 14.05
C ALA A 130 5.90 -1.23 15.30
N LEU A 131 7.07 -1.31 15.93
CA LEU A 131 7.35 -2.09 17.11
C LEU A 131 7.55 -1.10 18.26
N PHE A 132 6.81 -1.27 19.35
CA PHE A 132 6.97 -0.43 20.54
C PHE A 132 7.99 -1.05 21.48
N ASP A 133 9.07 -0.33 21.79
CA ASP A 133 10.20 -0.84 22.58
C ASP A 133 10.11 -0.48 24.07
N THR A 134 8.92 -0.06 24.55
CA THR A 134 8.61 0.57 25.85
C THR A 134 8.84 2.07 25.94
N LYS A 135 9.59 2.68 25.02
CA LYS A 135 9.88 4.13 25.01
C LYS A 135 9.40 4.80 23.75
N GLU A 136 9.69 4.20 22.60
CA GLU A 136 9.41 4.75 21.29
C GLU A 136 8.89 3.67 20.33
N TRP A 137 8.31 4.14 19.24
CA TRP A 137 7.91 3.29 18.12
C TRP A 137 9.05 3.24 17.11
N VAL A 138 9.61 2.05 16.91
CA VAL A 138 10.62 1.80 15.88
C VAL A 138 9.99 1.07 14.70
N THR A 139 10.40 1.42 13.48
CA THR A 139 9.96 0.75 12.25
C THR A 139 11.19 0.22 11.51
N PRO A 140 11.09 -0.92 10.80
CA PRO A 140 12.21 -1.44 10.04
C PRO A 140 12.78 -0.42 9.06
N LYS A 141 14.12 -0.31 9.04
CA LYS A 141 14.83 0.56 8.09
C LYS A 141 14.68 0.09 6.63
N ARG A 142 14.32 -1.18 6.43
CA ARG A 142 14.15 -1.82 5.12
C ARG A 142 12.76 -2.46 5.03
N PRO A 143 11.69 -1.65 4.83
CA PRO A 143 10.39 -2.18 4.46
C PRO A 143 10.45 -2.81 3.05
N LEU A 144 9.35 -3.39 2.57
CA LEU A 144 9.27 -3.98 1.24
C LEU A 144 9.40 -2.96 0.11
N LEU A 145 8.91 -1.72 0.29
CA LEU A 145 8.89 -0.64 -0.69
C LEU A 145 9.11 0.74 -0.09
#